data_AF-A0A2G6JQ89-F1
#
_entry.id   AF-A0A2G6JQ89-F1
#
_cell.length_a   1.000
_cell.length_b   1.000
_cell.length_c   1.000
_cell.angle_alpha   90.00
_cell.angle_beta   90.00
_cell.angle_gamma   90.00
#
_symmetry.space_group_name_H-M   'P 1'
#
loop_
_entity.id
_entity.type
_entity.pdbx_description
1 polymer ?
#
loop_
_entity_poly.entity_id
_entity_poly.type
_entity_poly.pdbx_seq_one_letter_code
_entity_poly.pdbx_strand_id
1 'polypeptide(L)'
;MVILLLVGLFLPLMLEIEATKGGNPLDASTVASVFLYLHDHLFQLIGLYLFLATLSAIRFSHRIAGPMLRFKRRLYEIGDGKFSEPLRTRDSDYMQSEVRALNAMSHSLLLRTQDIVHSEAALRAAIEEMQAALRPGEDARVDARLQKLLQRAADLQECVGFFAEESPDAANEIELPVPNDEVELLASSQ
;
A
#
# COMPACT_ATOMS: atom_id res chain seq x y z
N MET A 1 12.10 -19.65 19.58
CA MET A 1 11.25 -20.19 20.67
C MET A 1 11.05 -21.70 20.55
N VAL A 2 10.49 -22.23 19.46
CA VAL A 2 10.26 -23.69 19.31
C VAL A 2 11.54 -24.53 19.46
N ILE A 3 12.65 -24.10 18.85
CA ILE A 3 13.94 -24.79 18.96
C ILE A 3 14.48 -24.82 20.40
N LEU A 4 14.32 -23.72 21.16
CA LEU A 4 14.76 -23.65 22.56
C LEU A 4 13.94 -24.59 23.44
N LEU A 5 12.64 -24.73 23.17
CA LEU A 5 11.74 -25.65 23.88
C LEU A 5 12.10 -27.11 23.58
N LEU A 6 12.37 -27.44 22.31
CA LEU A 6 12.85 -28.76 21.88
C LEU A 6 14.16 -29.13 22.58
N VAL A 7 15.15 -28.23 22.58
CA VAL A 7 16.45 -28.47 23.21
C VAL A 7 16.30 -28.60 24.72
N GLY A 8 15.56 -27.70 25.38
CA GLY A 8 15.38 -27.73 26.84
C GLY A 8 14.65 -28.99 27.34
N LEU A 9 13.77 -29.56 26.52
CA LEU A 9 12.99 -30.75 26.86
C LEU A 9 13.75 -32.06 26.59
N PHE A 10 14.44 -32.19 25.44
CA PHE A 10 15.10 -33.43 25.05
C PHE A 10 16.55 -33.57 25.52
N LEU A 11 17.27 -32.46 25.73
CA LEU A 11 18.67 -32.49 26.18
C LEU A 11 18.88 -33.16 27.55
N PRO A 12 18.12 -32.83 28.62
CA PRO A 12 18.30 -33.51 29.91
C PRO A 12 17.95 -35.01 29.80
N LEU A 13 16.94 -35.35 29.01
CA LEU A 13 16.47 -36.73 28.84
C LEU A 13 17.52 -37.59 28.08
N MET A 14 18.21 -37.02 27.10
CA MET A 14 19.32 -37.68 26.40
C MET A 14 20.52 -37.95 27.32
N LEU A 15 20.86 -37.00 28.21
CA LEU A 15 21.93 -37.18 29.19
C LEU A 15 21.58 -38.28 30.21
N GLU A 16 20.31 -38.39 30.59
CA GLU A 16 19.81 -39.39 31.53
C GLU A 16 19.80 -40.82 30.93
N ILE A 17 19.52 -40.97 29.63
CA ILE A 17 19.67 -42.23 28.89
C ILE A 17 21.14 -42.68 28.87
N GLU A 18 22.07 -41.74 28.70
CA GLU A 18 23.51 -42.05 28.69
C GLU A 18 24.02 -42.44 30.08
N ALA A 19 23.50 -41.80 31.14
CA ALA A 19 23.82 -42.13 32.53
C ALA A 19 23.26 -43.49 32.97
N THR A 20 22.11 -43.91 32.44
CA THR A 20 21.45 -45.19 32.80
C THR A 20 22.00 -46.42 32.07
N LYS A 21 22.85 -46.24 31.04
CA LYS A 21 23.51 -47.35 30.30
C LYS A 21 24.36 -48.29 31.16
N GLY A 22 24.82 -47.85 32.34
CA GLY A 22 25.60 -48.67 33.30
C GLY A 22 24.84 -49.12 34.54
N GLY A 23 23.54 -48.82 34.63
CA GLY A 23 22.70 -49.03 35.83
C GLY A 23 21.68 -50.16 35.68
N ASN A 24 20.60 -50.10 36.47
CA ASN A 24 19.55 -51.12 36.49
C ASN A 24 18.75 -51.08 35.17
N PRO A 25 18.56 -52.21 34.46
CA PRO A 25 17.91 -52.22 33.14
C PRO A 25 16.45 -51.77 33.15
N LEU A 26 15.79 -51.82 34.31
CA LEU A 26 14.42 -51.33 34.51
C LEU A 26 14.33 -49.80 34.37
N ASP A 27 15.35 -49.07 34.83
CA ASP A 27 15.37 -47.60 34.77
C ASP A 27 15.59 -47.12 33.33
N ALA A 28 16.49 -47.79 32.60
CA ALA A 28 16.73 -47.50 31.18
C ALA A 28 15.47 -47.70 30.31
N SER A 29 14.68 -48.73 30.58
CA SER A 29 13.42 -48.98 29.85
C SER A 29 12.35 -47.92 30.12
N THR A 30 12.31 -47.38 31.34
CA THR A 30 11.37 -46.34 31.74
C THR A 30 11.70 -45.02 31.03
N VAL A 31 12.96 -44.59 31.06
CA VAL A 31 13.41 -43.35 30.39
C VAL A 31 13.21 -43.45 28.87
N ALA A 32 13.51 -44.60 28.26
CA ALA A 32 13.27 -44.82 26.83
C ALA A 32 11.78 -44.75 26.46
N SER A 33 10.88 -45.29 27.30
CA SER A 33 9.43 -45.21 27.06
C SER A 33 8.90 -43.78 27.14
N VAL A 34 9.39 -42.99 28.10
CA VAL A 34 9.05 -41.56 28.23
C VAL A 34 9.57 -40.77 27.03
N PHE A 35 10.81 -41.04 26.59
CA PHE A 35 11.37 -40.42 25.39
C PHE A 35 10.53 -40.71 24.14
N LEU A 36 10.15 -41.98 23.95
CA LEU A 36 9.37 -42.40 22.77
C LEU A 36 7.95 -41.80 22.80
N TYR A 37 7.31 -41.78 23.97
CA TYR A 37 6.00 -41.17 24.18
C TYR A 37 6.03 -39.66 23.93
N LEU A 38 7.03 -38.97 24.48
CA LEU A 38 7.18 -37.52 24.33
C LEU A 38 7.52 -37.15 22.89
N HIS A 39 8.37 -37.93 22.22
CA HIS A 39 8.67 -37.77 20.80
C HIS A 39 7.39 -37.84 19.96
N ASP A 40 6.61 -38.91 20.07
CA ASP A 40 5.42 -39.11 19.24
C ASP A 40 4.38 -37.99 19.41
N HIS A 41 4.05 -37.61 20.64
CA HIS A 41 3.04 -36.57 20.89
C HIS A 41 3.56 -35.15 20.62
N LEU A 42 4.83 -34.85 20.89
CA LEU A 42 5.35 -33.49 20.71
C LEU A 42 5.41 -33.11 19.23
N PHE A 43 5.80 -34.02 18.34
CA PHE A 43 5.81 -33.73 16.89
C PHE A 43 4.41 -33.51 16.34
N GLN A 44 3.40 -34.24 16.84
CA GLN A 44 1.99 -34.02 16.48
C GLN A 44 1.53 -32.62 16.94
N LEU A 45 1.84 -32.23 18.18
CA LEU A 45 1.52 -30.90 18.71
C LEU A 45 2.24 -29.77 17.97
N ILE A 46 3.52 -29.94 17.66
CA ILE A 46 4.32 -28.97 16.88
C ILE A 46 3.75 -28.85 15.46
N GLY A 47 3.40 -29.97 14.82
CA GLY A 47 2.77 -29.98 13.51
C GLY A 47 1.44 -29.24 13.50
N LEU A 48 0.58 -29.49 14.49
CA LEU A 48 -0.69 -28.78 14.66
C LEU A 48 -0.47 -27.28 14.88
N TYR A 49 0.48 -26.91 15.74
CA TYR A 49 0.83 -25.51 15.98
C TYR A 49 1.33 -24.81 14.71
N LEU A 50 2.26 -25.43 13.97
CA LEU A 50 2.77 -24.90 12.70
C LEU A 50 1.66 -24.76 11.65
N PHE A 51 0.73 -25.70 11.61
CA PHE A 51 -0.42 -25.64 10.73
C PHE A 51 -1.33 -24.45 11.07
N LEU A 52 -1.69 -24.27 12.35
CA LEU A 52 -2.48 -23.12 12.80
C LEU A 52 -1.74 -21.79 12.57
N ALA A 53 -0.44 -21.74 12.83
CA ALA A 53 0.39 -20.56 12.61
C ALA A 53 0.44 -20.19 11.13
N THR A 54 0.62 -21.17 10.24
CA THR A 54 0.59 -20.97 8.79
C THR A 54 -0.77 -20.46 8.33
N LEU A 55 -1.86 -21.05 8.81
CA LEU A 55 -3.21 -20.62 8.46
C LEU A 55 -3.48 -19.17 8.93
N SER A 56 -3.01 -18.82 10.13
CA SER A 56 -3.10 -17.46 10.65
C SER A 56 -2.27 -16.48 9.80
N ALA A 57 -1.05 -16.85 9.42
CA ALA A 57 -0.18 -16.04 8.58
C ALA A 57 -0.80 -15.78 7.20
N ILE A 58 -1.39 -16.82 6.58
CA ILE A 58 -2.09 -16.69 5.29
C ILE A 58 -3.29 -15.75 5.42
N ARG A 59 -4.13 -15.93 6.45
CA ARG A 59 -5.28 -15.03 6.68
C ARG A 59 -4.85 -13.58 6.91
N PHE A 60 -3.78 -13.37 7.67
CA PHE A 60 -3.22 -12.05 7.92
C PHE A 60 -2.71 -11.40 6.62
N SER A 61 -1.95 -12.16 5.82
CA SER A 61 -1.46 -11.72 4.52
C SER A 61 -2.59 -11.29 3.59
N HIS A 62 -3.65 -12.10 3.45
CA HIS A 62 -4.79 -11.75 2.61
C HIS A 62 -5.55 -10.50 3.06
N ARG A 63 -5.62 -10.22 4.37
CA ARG A 63 -6.24 -8.99 4.91
C ARG A 63 -5.42 -7.73 4.68
N ILE A 64 -4.16 -7.85 4.24
CA ILE A 64 -3.27 -6.72 3.94
C ILE A 64 -3.07 -6.56 2.44
N ALA A 65 -2.80 -7.66 1.72
CA ALA A 65 -2.47 -7.62 0.30
C ALA A 65 -3.58 -7.01 -0.56
N GLY A 66 -4.84 -7.37 -0.29
CA GLY A 66 -6.00 -6.85 -1.03
C GLY A 66 -6.14 -5.32 -0.92
N PRO A 67 -6.21 -4.75 0.30
CA PRO A 67 -6.24 -3.30 0.50
C PRO A 67 -5.01 -2.58 -0.07
N MET A 68 -3.82 -3.17 0.06
CA MET A 68 -2.57 -2.57 -0.42
C MET A 68 -2.56 -2.39 -1.93
N LEU A 69 -3.09 -3.36 -2.68
CA LEU A 69 -3.18 -3.26 -4.14
C LEU A 69 -4.10 -2.11 -4.58
N ARG A 70 -5.25 -1.96 -3.90
CA ARG A 70 -6.19 -0.88 -4.17
C ARG A 70 -5.61 0.48 -3.79
N PHE A 71 -4.85 0.54 -2.69
CA PHE A 71 -4.13 1.74 -2.27
C PHE A 71 -3.11 2.17 -3.31
N LYS A 72 -2.26 1.23 -3.80
CA LYS A 72 -1.25 1.51 -4.84
C LYS A 72 -1.90 2.04 -6.12
N ARG A 73 -3.00 1.40 -6.56
CA ARG A 73 -3.77 1.85 -7.73
C ARG A 73 -4.28 3.29 -7.56
N ARG A 74 -4.87 3.62 -6.41
CA ARG A 74 -5.32 4.99 -6.13
C ARG A 74 -4.19 6.01 -6.13
N LEU A 75 -3.00 5.64 -5.65
CA LEU A 75 -1.82 6.52 -5.73
C LEU A 75 -1.44 6.82 -7.18
N TYR A 76 -1.45 5.82 -8.06
CA TYR A 76 -1.17 6.04 -9.48
C TYR A 76 -2.24 6.91 -10.14
N GLU A 77 -3.52 6.68 -9.85
CA GLU A 77 -4.61 7.50 -10.40
C GLU A 77 -4.45 8.98 -9.99
N ILE A 78 -4.09 9.27 -8.73
CA ILE A 78 -3.78 10.64 -8.28
C ILE A 78 -2.53 11.19 -8.99
N GLY A 79 -1.51 10.36 -9.21
CA GLY A 79 -0.31 10.73 -9.97
C GLY A 79 -0.60 11.10 -11.43
N ASP A 80 -1.60 10.44 -12.02
CA ASP A 80 -2.12 10.71 -13.37
C ASP A 80 -3.14 11.86 -13.40
N GLY A 81 -3.34 12.57 -12.29
CA GLY A 81 -4.26 13.70 -12.18
C GLY A 81 -5.73 13.33 -12.03
N LYS A 82 -6.06 12.04 -11.88
CA LYS A 82 -7.43 11.54 -11.75
C LYS A 82 -7.85 11.48 -10.30
N PHE A 83 -8.81 12.33 -9.93
CA PHE A 83 -9.52 12.22 -8.67
C PHE A 83 -10.77 11.36 -8.88
N SER A 84 -10.87 10.24 -8.17
CA SER A 84 -12.06 9.39 -8.21
C SER A 84 -12.53 9.05 -6.80
N GLU A 85 -13.63 8.29 -6.70
CA GLU A 85 -14.37 8.13 -5.44
C GLU A 85 -13.48 7.70 -4.24
N PRO A 86 -13.83 8.11 -3.02
CA PRO A 86 -13.10 7.71 -1.82
C PRO A 86 -12.92 6.20 -1.73
N LEU A 87 -11.69 5.74 -1.50
CA LEU A 87 -11.41 4.33 -1.34
C LEU A 87 -12.09 3.81 -0.07
N ARG A 88 -12.87 2.73 -0.20
CA ARG A 88 -13.55 2.06 0.92
C ARG A 88 -12.81 0.78 1.26
N THR A 89 -12.44 0.63 2.52
CA THR A 89 -11.92 -0.63 3.07
C THR A 89 -12.99 -1.33 3.89
N ARG A 90 -12.86 -2.65 4.05
CA ARG A 90 -13.74 -3.39 4.97
C ARG A 90 -13.29 -3.11 6.42
N ASP A 91 -14.22 -3.19 7.36
CA ASP A 91 -13.95 -3.00 8.80
C ASP A 91 -12.89 -3.97 9.36
N SER A 92 -12.66 -5.08 8.66
CA SER A 92 -11.64 -6.07 9.00
C SER A 92 -10.26 -5.76 8.40
N ASP A 93 -10.07 -4.72 7.61
CA ASP A 93 -8.77 -4.51 6.95
C ASP A 93 -7.82 -3.74 7.88
N TYR A 94 -6.52 -4.04 7.82
CA TYR A 94 -5.52 -3.39 8.68
C TYR A 94 -5.17 -1.97 8.24
N MET A 95 -5.40 -1.62 6.97
CA MET A 95 -4.93 -0.36 6.36
C MET A 95 -5.94 0.80 6.42
N GLN A 96 -6.83 0.81 7.41
CA GLN A 96 -7.91 1.81 7.46
C GLN A 96 -7.40 3.23 7.70
N SER A 97 -6.38 3.40 8.53
CA SER A 97 -5.78 4.71 8.80
C SER A 97 -5.16 5.31 7.54
N GLU A 98 -4.46 4.49 6.77
CA GLU A 98 -3.75 4.86 5.56
C GLU A 98 -4.75 5.23 4.47
N VAL A 99 -5.83 4.46 4.33
CA VAL A 99 -6.92 4.76 3.40
C VAL A 99 -7.66 6.04 3.78
N ARG A 100 -7.92 6.28 5.06
CA ARG A 100 -8.50 7.57 5.52
C ARG A 100 -7.59 8.75 5.20
N ALA A 101 -6.29 8.62 5.45
CA ALA A 101 -5.31 9.65 5.14
C ALA A 101 -5.22 9.92 3.63
N LEU A 102 -5.21 8.86 2.81
CA LEU A 102 -5.21 8.96 1.35
C LEU A 102 -6.45 9.69 0.81
N ASN A 103 -7.64 9.32 1.30
CA ASN A 103 -8.89 9.97 0.91
C ASN A 103 -8.89 11.46 1.30
N ALA A 104 -8.42 11.78 2.51
CA ALA A 104 -8.32 13.17 2.96
C ALA A 104 -7.33 13.99 2.11
N MET A 105 -6.20 13.39 1.75
CA MET A 105 -5.21 14.01 0.87
C MET A 105 -5.78 14.25 -0.53
N SER A 106 -6.38 13.22 -1.14
CA SER A 106 -7.00 13.30 -2.46
C SER A 106 -8.08 14.39 -2.53
N HIS A 107 -8.96 14.44 -1.52
CA HIS A 107 -9.98 15.48 -1.41
C HIS A 107 -9.39 16.90 -1.27
N SER A 108 -8.35 17.06 -0.44
CA SER A 108 -7.66 18.35 -0.27
C SER A 108 -7.00 18.82 -1.56
N LEU A 109 -6.39 17.90 -2.31
CA LEU A 109 -5.80 18.20 -3.62
C LEU A 109 -6.86 18.62 -4.62
N LEU A 110 -7.97 17.87 -4.72
CA LEU A 110 -9.08 18.21 -5.61
C LEU A 110 -9.63 19.62 -5.33
N LEU A 111 -9.89 19.95 -4.06
CA LEU A 111 -10.36 21.29 -3.68
C LEU A 111 -9.37 22.39 -4.08
N ARG A 112 -8.07 22.19 -3.81
CA ARG A 112 -7.04 23.16 -4.18
C ARG A 112 -6.95 23.35 -5.70
N THR A 113 -7.06 22.28 -6.47
CA THR A 113 -7.09 22.35 -7.94
C THR A 113 -8.29 23.16 -8.40
N GLN A 114 -9.48 22.92 -7.86
CA GLN A 114 -10.69 23.69 -8.18
C GLN A 114 -10.57 25.17 -7.82
N ASP A 115 -10.00 25.49 -6.65
CA ASP A 115 -9.75 26.88 -6.24
C ASP A 115 -8.80 27.61 -7.21
N ILE A 116 -7.77 26.91 -7.71
CA ILE A 116 -6.83 27.45 -8.69
C ILE A 116 -7.54 27.70 -10.03
N VAL A 117 -8.34 26.73 -10.53
CA VAL A 117 -9.13 26.91 -11.76
C VAL A 117 -10.06 28.12 -11.64
N HIS A 118 -10.76 28.26 -10.51
CA HIS A 118 -11.65 29.39 -10.30
C HIS A 118 -10.91 30.73 -10.25
N SER A 119 -9.76 30.75 -9.57
CA SER A 119 -8.91 31.95 -9.47
C SER A 119 -8.31 32.35 -10.84
N GLU A 120 -7.93 31.38 -11.67
CA GLU A 120 -7.44 31.61 -13.03
C GLU A 120 -8.54 32.20 -13.92
N ALA A 121 -9.75 31.62 -13.89
CA ALA A 121 -10.89 32.13 -14.64
C ALA A 121 -11.25 33.58 -14.23
N ALA A 122 -11.21 33.88 -12.93
CA ALA A 122 -11.45 35.24 -12.43
C ALA A 122 -10.35 36.22 -12.87
N LEU A 123 -9.08 35.81 -12.83
CA LEU A 123 -7.95 36.61 -13.29
C LEU A 123 -8.07 36.91 -14.79
N ARG A 124 -8.43 35.91 -15.59
CA ARG A 124 -8.64 36.05 -17.03
C ARG A 124 -9.76 37.04 -17.34
N ALA A 125 -10.91 36.93 -16.67
CA ALA A 125 -12.02 37.86 -16.82
C ALA A 125 -11.62 39.31 -16.48
N ALA A 126 -10.92 39.52 -15.36
CA ALA A 126 -10.45 40.85 -14.96
C ALA A 126 -9.46 41.44 -15.98
N ILE A 127 -8.62 40.59 -16.59
CA ILE A 127 -7.73 41.02 -17.66
C ILE A 127 -8.51 41.44 -18.91
N GLU A 128 -9.47 40.63 -19.34
CA GLU A 128 -10.31 40.94 -20.51
C GLU A 128 -11.12 42.23 -20.31
N GLU A 129 -11.64 42.48 -19.10
CA GLU A 129 -12.30 43.74 -18.73
C GLU A 129 -11.36 44.95 -18.83
N MET A 130 -10.13 44.84 -18.33
CA MET A 130 -9.13 45.91 -18.47
C MET A 130 -8.78 46.16 -19.95
N GLN A 131 -8.73 45.12 -20.77
CA GLN A 131 -8.46 45.21 -22.20
C GLN A 131 -9.61 45.93 -22.94
N ALA A 132 -10.86 45.64 -22.58
CA ALA A 132 -12.03 46.28 -23.17
C ALA A 132 -12.19 47.75 -22.75
N ALA A 133 -11.71 48.12 -21.56
CA ALA A 133 -11.72 49.50 -21.07
C ALA A 133 -10.63 50.39 -21.71
N LEU A 134 -9.57 49.79 -22.26
CA LEU A 134 -8.51 50.50 -22.96
C LEU A 134 -8.96 50.87 -24.39
N ARG A 135 -8.66 52.10 -24.82
CA ARG A 135 -8.89 52.51 -26.21
C ARG A 135 -7.90 51.78 -27.12
N PRO A 136 -8.34 51.23 -28.27
CA PRO A 136 -7.43 50.60 -29.22
C PRO A 136 -6.33 51.58 -29.66
N GLY A 137 -5.08 51.30 -29.29
CA GLY A 137 -3.91 52.02 -29.79
C GLY A 137 -3.29 53.11 -28.88
N GLU A 138 -3.74 53.30 -27.64
CA GLU A 138 -3.16 54.34 -26.75
C GLU A 138 -1.81 53.91 -26.12
N ASP A 139 -1.58 52.61 -25.88
CA ASP A 139 -0.31 52.12 -25.34
C ASP A 139 0.01 50.66 -25.75
N ALA A 140 0.71 50.49 -26.88
CA ALA A 140 1.12 49.16 -27.39
C ALA A 140 1.93 48.30 -26.38
N ARG A 141 2.57 48.94 -25.39
CA ARG A 141 3.28 48.24 -24.31
C ARG A 141 2.33 47.66 -23.25
N VAL A 142 1.20 48.31 -22.99
CA VAL A 142 0.18 47.85 -22.05
C VAL A 142 -0.56 46.67 -22.67
N ASP A 143 -0.97 46.80 -23.94
CA ASP A 143 -1.60 45.70 -24.69
C ASP A 143 -0.72 44.44 -24.74
N ALA A 144 0.57 44.60 -25.05
CA ALA A 144 1.52 43.50 -25.09
C ALA A 144 1.72 42.82 -23.71
N ARG A 145 1.71 43.59 -22.61
CA ARG A 145 1.78 43.04 -21.25
C ARG A 145 0.51 42.29 -20.88
N LEU A 146 -0.64 42.80 -21.30
CA LEU A 146 -1.94 42.21 -21.02
C LEU A 146 -2.12 40.88 -21.76
N GLN A 147 -1.75 40.84 -23.05
CA GLN A 147 -1.70 39.60 -23.82
C GLN A 147 -0.75 38.56 -23.19
N LYS A 148 0.40 39.00 -22.67
CA LYS A 148 1.34 38.11 -21.97
C LYS A 148 0.75 37.53 -20.67
N LEU A 149 -0.10 38.27 -19.96
CA LEU A 149 -0.78 37.77 -18.77
C LEU A 149 -1.89 36.76 -19.14
N LEU A 150 -2.66 37.02 -20.20
CA LEU A 150 -3.64 36.06 -20.72
C LEU A 150 -2.98 34.75 -21.16
N GLN A 151 -1.84 34.83 -21.83
CA GLN A 151 -1.08 33.63 -22.21
C GLN A 151 -0.66 32.83 -20.98
N ARG A 152 -0.16 33.50 -19.93
CA ARG A 152 0.22 32.82 -18.68
C ARG A 152 -0.96 32.21 -17.93
N ALA A 153 -2.13 32.84 -18.00
CA ALA A 153 -3.35 32.30 -17.43
C ALA A 153 -3.76 31.03 -18.18
N ALA A 154 -3.71 31.04 -19.52
CA ALA A 154 -3.96 29.86 -20.35
C ALA A 154 -2.95 28.73 -20.09
N ASP A 155 -1.65 29.02 -20.00
CA ASP A 155 -0.62 28.02 -19.69
C ASP A 155 -0.87 27.39 -18.30
N LEU A 156 -1.31 28.19 -17.32
CA LEU A 156 -1.69 27.71 -15.98
C LEU A 156 -2.95 26.84 -16.04
N GLN A 157 -3.96 27.24 -16.83
CA GLN A 157 -5.18 26.47 -17.03
C GLN A 157 -4.87 25.09 -17.62
N GLU A 158 -3.95 25.01 -18.59
CA GLU A 158 -3.49 23.73 -19.16
C GLU A 158 -2.80 22.85 -18.12
N CYS A 159 -1.89 23.42 -17.32
CA CYS A 159 -1.19 22.68 -16.24
C CYS A 159 -2.15 22.13 -15.18
N VAL A 160 -3.19 22.90 -14.85
CA VAL A 160 -4.18 22.54 -13.83
C VAL A 160 -5.24 21.60 -14.41
N GLY A 161 -5.51 21.70 -15.73
CA GLY A 161 -6.44 20.83 -16.46
C GLY A 161 -6.05 19.36 -16.39
N PHE A 162 -4.75 19.04 -16.30
CA PHE A 162 -4.26 17.68 -16.03
C PHE A 162 -4.89 17.05 -14.78
N PHE A 163 -5.19 17.87 -13.76
CA PHE A 163 -5.77 17.45 -12.48
C PHE A 163 -7.30 17.61 -12.42
N ALA A 164 -7.95 18.13 -13.46
CA ALA A 164 -9.36 18.49 -13.42
C ALA A 164 -10.31 17.40 -13.96
N GLU A 165 -9.78 16.38 -14.64
CA GLU A 165 -10.61 15.29 -15.16
C GLU A 165 -11.00 14.30 -14.05
N GLU A 166 -12.27 14.38 -13.65
CA GLU A 166 -12.95 13.33 -12.89
C GLU A 166 -13.05 12.09 -13.79
N SER A 167 -12.32 11.02 -13.46
CA SER A 167 -12.32 9.80 -14.28
C SER A 167 -13.71 9.15 -14.27
N PRO A 168 -14.39 9.03 -15.43
CA PRO A 168 -15.63 8.29 -15.49
C PRO A 168 -15.31 6.79 -15.39
N ASP A 169 -15.96 6.16 -14.43
CA ASP A 169 -16.15 4.71 -14.33
C ASP A 169 -14.94 3.86 -13.88
N ALA A 170 -14.92 3.54 -12.59
CA ALA A 170 -14.01 2.57 -11.97
C ALA A 170 -14.58 1.13 -12.01
N ALA A 171 -15.45 0.79 -12.97
CA ALA A 171 -16.07 -0.53 -13.04
C ALA A 171 -15.35 -1.57 -13.91
N ASN A 172 -14.31 -1.22 -14.69
CA ASN A 172 -13.64 -2.23 -15.53
C ASN A 172 -12.31 -2.73 -14.92
N GLU A 173 -12.23 -4.06 -14.77
CA GLU A 173 -11.00 -4.81 -14.50
C GLU A 173 -9.96 -4.46 -15.55
N ILE A 174 -8.85 -3.84 -15.14
CA ILE A 174 -7.70 -3.63 -16.03
C ILE A 174 -6.44 -3.95 -15.22
N GLU A 175 -5.64 -4.86 -15.80
CA GLU A 175 -4.31 -5.26 -15.35
C GLU A 175 -3.49 -4.02 -14.96
N LEU A 176 -2.93 -4.08 -13.76
CA LEU A 176 -1.91 -3.13 -13.35
C LEU A 176 -0.76 -3.20 -14.36
N PRO A 177 -0.28 -2.07 -14.92
CA PRO A 177 1.03 -2.07 -15.55
C PRO A 177 2.04 -2.43 -14.47
N VAL A 178 2.56 -3.66 -14.54
CA VAL A 178 3.67 -4.11 -13.71
C VAL A 178 4.86 -3.23 -14.08
N PRO A 179 5.46 -2.48 -13.14
CA PRO A 179 6.68 -1.73 -13.41
C PRO A 179 7.74 -2.72 -13.95
N ASN A 180 8.39 -2.37 -15.06
CA ASN A 180 9.40 -3.22 -15.72
C ASN A 180 10.48 -3.74 -14.74
N ASP A 181 10.71 -3.03 -13.65
CA ASP A 181 11.69 -3.37 -12.61
C ASP A 181 11.34 -4.67 -11.85
N GLU A 182 10.07 -5.08 -11.78
CA GLU A 182 9.67 -6.36 -11.14
C GLU A 182 9.80 -7.56 -12.08
N VAL A 183 9.85 -7.35 -13.41
CA VAL A 183 9.99 -8.44 -14.39
C VAL A 183 11.45 -8.91 -14.48
N GLU A 184 12.43 -8.02 -14.30
CA GLU A 184 13.86 -8.40 -14.29
C GLU A 184 14.28 -9.20 -13.05
N LEU A 185 13.63 -8.97 -11.90
CA LEU A 185 13.90 -9.72 -10.67
C LEU A 185 13.32 -11.14 -10.67
N LEU A 186 12.28 -11.40 -11.47
CA LEU A 186 11.71 -12.75 -11.62
C LEU A 186 12.36 -13.53 -12.78
N ALA A 187 12.94 -12.85 -13.77
CA ALA A 187 13.68 -13.48 -14.87
C ALA A 187 15.11 -13.90 -14.49
N SER A 188 15.68 -13.36 -13.40
CA SER A 188 17.03 -13.67 -12.91
C SER A 188 17.07 -14.78 -11.84
N SER A 189 15.91 -15.36 -11.50
CA SER A 189 15.77 -16.44 -10.50
C SER A 189 15.33 -17.80 -11.10
N GLN A 190 15.36 -17.97 -12.44
CA GLN A 190 15.17 -19.27 -13.10
C GLN A 190 16.46 -19.76 -13.76
#